data_AF-A0A8C5QYD2-F1
#
_entry.id   AF-A0A8C5QYD2-F1
#
_cell.length_a   1.000
_cell.length_b   1.000
_cell.length_c   1.000
_cell.angle_alpha   90.00
_cell.angle_beta   90.00
_cell.angle_gamma   90.00
#
_symmetry.space_group_name_H-M   'P 1'
#
loop_
_entity.id
_entity.type
_entity.pdbx_description
1 polymer ?
#
loop_
_entity_poly.entity_id
_entity_poly.type
_entity_poly.pdbx_seq_one_letter_code
_entity_poly.pdbx_strand_id
1 'polypeptide(L)'
;SASLGAAHGEVQADKKNYDSALENFTSIEDPPARIWFNIGCIHLLRDDLQQSLEAFNQSVIKDPCLAVGFFQRSYVYFKLHRCV
;
A
#
# COMPACT_ATOMS: atom_id res chain seq x y z
N SER A 1 7.53 30.69 -16.72
CA SER A 1 6.32 29.84 -16.76
C SER A 1 6.71 28.44 -17.20
N ALA A 2 6.90 27.48 -16.27
CA ALA A 2 6.85 26.01 -16.51
C ALA A 2 7.54 25.24 -15.38
N SER A 3 6.87 25.00 -14.24
CA SER A 3 7.28 23.94 -13.30
C SER A 3 6.17 23.40 -12.39
N LEU A 4 4.96 23.96 -12.40
CA LEU A 4 3.86 23.50 -11.53
C LEU A 4 2.99 22.38 -12.15
N GLY A 5 3.16 22.07 -13.45
CA GLY A 5 2.33 21.12 -14.19
C GLY A 5 2.81 19.66 -14.16
N ALA A 6 4.12 19.43 -13.99
CA ALA A 6 4.67 18.07 -14.03
C ALA A 6 4.29 17.26 -12.78
N ALA A 7 4.38 17.86 -11.60
CA ALA A 7 4.03 17.19 -10.34
C ALA A 7 2.54 16.82 -10.25
N HIS A 8 1.63 17.66 -10.79
CA HIS A 8 0.20 17.34 -10.84
C HIS A 8 -0.10 16.21 -11.83
N GLY A 9 0.58 16.18 -12.98
CA GLY A 9 0.41 15.12 -13.98
C GLY A 9 0.92 13.77 -13.50
N GLU A 10 2.08 13.74 -12.83
CA GLU A 10 2.69 12.52 -12.30
C GLU A 10 1.88 11.95 -11.12
N VAL A 11 1.49 12.80 -10.16
CA VAL A 11 0.63 12.39 -9.01
C VAL A 11 -0.75 11.90 -9.46
N GLN A 12 -1.36 12.50 -10.50
CA GLN A 12 -2.64 12.02 -11.02
C GLN A 12 -2.50 10.70 -11.80
N ALA A 13 -1.40 10.53 -12.55
CA ALA A 13 -1.12 9.29 -13.27
C ALA A 13 -0.89 8.13 -12.29
N ASP A 14 -0.07 8.35 -11.25
CA ASP A 14 0.18 7.36 -10.19
C ASP A 14 -1.11 6.99 -9.45
N LYS A 15 -1.93 7.98 -9.06
CA LYS A 15 -3.22 7.73 -8.39
C LYS A 15 -4.15 6.86 -9.23
N LYS A 16 -4.30 7.17 -10.52
CA LYS A 16 -5.14 6.39 -11.44
C LYS A 16 -4.63 4.96 -11.61
N ASN A 17 -3.32 4.78 -11.66
CA ASN A 17 -2.71 3.45 -11.75
C ASN A 17 -2.91 2.64 -10.46
N TYR A 18 -2.89 3.29 -9.29
CA TYR A 18 -3.15 2.66 -8.01
C TYR A 18 -4.61 2.20 -7.84
N ASP A 19 -5.59 2.98 -8.32
CA ASP A 19 -7.01 2.58 -8.24
C ASP A 19 -7.26 1.35 -9.10
N SER A 20 -6.79 1.36 -10.36
CA SER A 20 -6.89 0.20 -11.23
C SER A 20 -6.13 -1.02 -10.68
N ALA A 21 -4.98 -0.83 -10.03
CA ALA A 21 -4.24 -1.92 -9.40
C ALA A 21 -5.03 -2.52 -8.22
N LEU A 22 -5.63 -1.68 -7.37
CA LEU A 22 -6.47 -2.14 -6.27
C LEU A 22 -7.68 -2.92 -6.77
N GLU A 23 -8.39 -2.43 -7.79
CA GLU A 23 -9.54 -3.13 -8.39
C GLU A 23 -9.15 -4.52 -8.91
N ASN A 24 -8.00 -4.62 -9.60
CA ASN A 24 -7.49 -5.92 -10.06
C ASN A 24 -7.17 -6.85 -8.88
N PHE A 25 -6.54 -6.33 -7.82
CA PHE A 25 -6.18 -7.13 -6.66
C PHE A 25 -7.38 -7.58 -5.82
N THR A 26 -8.41 -6.75 -5.68
CA THR A 26 -9.62 -7.09 -4.91
C THR A 26 -10.53 -8.07 -5.64
N SER A 27 -10.38 -8.23 -6.96
CA SER A 27 -11.10 -9.24 -7.75
C SER A 27 -10.58 -10.68 -7.54
N ILE A 28 -9.46 -10.86 -6.85
CA ILE A 28 -8.84 -12.18 -6.63
C ILE A 28 -9.49 -12.84 -5.40
N GLU A 29 -10.13 -14.00 -5.60
CA GLU A 29 -10.94 -14.69 -4.58
C GLU A 29 -10.11 -15.21 -3.38
N ASP A 30 -8.81 -15.46 -3.55
CA ASP A 30 -7.86 -15.70 -2.46
C ASP A 30 -6.48 -15.10 -2.77
N PRO A 31 -6.24 -13.82 -2.46
CA PRO A 31 -5.00 -13.16 -2.84
C PRO A 31 -3.79 -13.76 -2.10
N PRO A 32 -2.70 -14.13 -2.80
CA PRO A 32 -1.50 -14.61 -2.14
C PRO A 32 -0.83 -13.47 -1.35
N ALA A 33 0.08 -13.82 -0.44
CA ALA A 33 0.76 -12.87 0.45
C ALA A 33 1.36 -11.65 -0.28
N ARG A 34 1.91 -11.85 -1.49
CA ARG A 34 2.47 -10.77 -2.32
C ARG A 34 1.43 -9.77 -2.81
N ILE A 35 0.20 -10.20 -3.08
CA ILE A 35 -0.88 -9.30 -3.48
C ILE A 35 -1.31 -8.44 -2.28
N TRP A 36 -1.49 -9.05 -1.11
CA TRP A 36 -1.73 -8.31 0.13
C TRP A 36 -0.61 -7.32 0.45
N PHE A 37 0.64 -7.68 0.21
CA PHE A 37 1.78 -6.78 0.34
C PHE A 37 1.65 -5.56 -0.59
N ASN A 38 1.32 -5.79 -1.86
CA ASN A 38 1.15 -4.72 -2.85
C ASN A 38 -0.02 -3.79 -2.50
N ILE A 39 -1.16 -4.35 -2.06
CA ILE A 39 -2.31 -3.57 -1.54
C ILE A 39 -1.84 -2.67 -0.37
N GLY A 40 -1.07 -3.23 0.57
CA GLY A 40 -0.51 -2.48 1.70
C GLY A 40 0.40 -1.34 1.27
N CYS A 41 1.26 -1.57 0.27
CA CYS A 41 2.10 -0.53 -0.31
C CYS A 41 1.29 0.58 -0.99
N ILE A 42 0.23 0.24 -1.74
CA ILE A 42 -0.63 1.24 -2.38
C ILE A 42 -1.30 2.13 -1.33
N HIS A 43 -1.87 1.55 -0.28
CA HIS A 43 -2.46 2.33 0.82
C HIS A 43 -1.42 3.17 1.56
N LEU A 44 -0.19 2.66 1.73
CA LEU A 44 0.90 3.43 2.33
C LEU A 44 1.28 4.65 1.50
N LEU A 45 1.30 4.53 0.16
CA LEU A 45 1.55 5.63 -0.77
C LEU A 45 0.42 6.68 -0.76
N ARG A 46 -0.80 6.26 -0.40
CA ARG A 46 -1.96 7.13 -0.21
C ARG A 46 -2.04 7.76 1.20
N ASP A 47 -1.12 7.39 2.08
CA ASP A 47 -1.13 7.74 3.52
C ASP A 47 -2.36 7.18 4.27
N ASP A 48 -3.02 6.16 3.69
CA ASP A 48 -4.12 5.40 4.30
C ASP A 48 -3.54 4.36 5.28
N LEU A 49 -2.97 4.83 6.37
CA LEU A 49 -2.15 3.99 7.27
C LEU A 49 -2.94 2.83 7.90
N GLN A 50 -4.24 3.00 8.16
CA GLN A 50 -5.09 1.94 8.73
C GLN A 50 -5.29 0.79 7.74
N GLN A 51 -5.66 1.10 6.49
CA GLN A 51 -5.86 0.11 5.43
C GLN A 51 -4.54 -0.54 5.04
N SER A 52 -3.44 0.22 5.06
CA SER A 52 -2.09 -0.30 4.85
C SER A 52 -1.71 -1.34 5.91
N LEU A 53 -1.99 -1.04 7.19
CA LEU A 53 -1.70 -1.95 8.30
C LEU A 53 -2.46 -3.28 8.16
N GLU A 54 -3.75 -3.21 7.83
CA GLU A 54 -4.59 -4.40 7.63
C GLU A 54 -4.08 -5.26 6.48
N ALA A 55 -3.74 -4.65 5.34
CA ALA A 55 -3.20 -5.39 4.20
C ALA A 55 -1.84 -6.06 4.53
N PHE A 56 -0.95 -5.37 5.26
CA PHE A 56 0.29 -6.00 5.71
C PHE A 56 0.06 -7.10 6.76
N ASN A 57 -0.97 -7.00 7.61
CA ASN A 57 -1.38 -8.11 8.50
C ASN A 57 -1.77 -9.35 7.68
N GLN A 58 -2.63 -9.19 6.66
CA GLN A 58 -3.03 -10.31 5.80
C GLN A 58 -1.83 -10.92 5.06
N SER A 59 -0.89 -10.08 4.61
CA SER A 59 0.34 -10.52 3.94
C SER A 59 1.18 -11.45 4.82
N VAL A 60 1.46 -11.07 6.08
CA VAL A 60 2.27 -11.88 7.00
C VAL A 60 1.52 -13.11 7.55
N ILE A 61 0.19 -13.08 7.58
CA ILE A 61 -0.63 -14.26 7.92
C ILE A 61 -0.52 -15.31 6.80
N LYS A 62 -0.56 -14.87 5.53
CA LYS A 62 -0.46 -15.75 4.36
C LYS A 62 0.96 -16.30 4.12
N ASP A 63 1.98 -15.49 4.39
CA ASP A 63 3.38 -15.91 4.32
C ASP A 63 4.16 -15.44 5.56
N PRO A 64 4.23 -16.27 6.61
CA PRO A 64 5.00 -15.98 7.82
C PRO A 64 6.52 -15.89 7.58
N CYS A 65 7.02 -16.35 6.43
CA CYS A 65 8.43 -16.25 6.06
C CYS A 65 8.77 -14.93 5.34
N LEU A 66 7.76 -14.11 5.01
CA LEU A 66 7.94 -12.84 4.32
C LEU A 66 8.50 -11.77 5.27
N ALA A 67 9.81 -11.77 5.50
CA ALA A 67 10.49 -10.83 6.38
C ALA A 67 10.21 -9.35 6.04
N VAL A 68 10.12 -9.02 4.75
CA VAL A 68 9.78 -7.66 4.29
C VAL A 68 8.35 -7.25 4.67
N GLY A 69 7.42 -8.20 4.76
CA GLY A 69 6.04 -7.95 5.21
C GLY A 69 6.00 -7.50 6.67
N PHE A 70 6.77 -8.16 7.54
CA PHE A 70 6.91 -7.73 8.94
C PHE A 70 7.56 -6.35 9.06
N PHE A 71 8.62 -6.10 8.29
CA PHE A 71 9.27 -4.79 8.28
C PHE A 71 8.30 -3.67 7.90
N GLN A 72 7.56 -3.84 6.79
CA GLN A 72 6.60 -2.83 6.35
C GLN A 72 5.44 -2.66 7.35
N ARG A 73 4.94 -3.76 7.90
CA ARG A 73 3.91 -3.70 8.95
C ARG A 73 4.37 -2.87 10.15
N SER A 74 5.58 -3.13 10.64
CA SER A 74 6.19 -2.38 11.75
C SER A 74 6.38 -0.91 11.40
N TYR A 75 6.79 -0.60 10.17
CA TYR A 75 6.91 0.79 9.70
C TYR A 75 5.57 1.53 9.73
N VAL A 76 4.50 0.90 9.25
CA VAL A 76 3.15 1.49 9.27
C VAL A 76 2.66 1.69 10.70
N TYR A 77 2.85 0.69 11.55
CA TYR A 77 2.53 0.79 12.98
C TYR A 77 3.26 1.96 13.64
N PHE A 78 4.56 2.10 13.37
CA PHE A 78 5.34 3.22 13.87
C PHE A 78 4.82 4.57 13.38
N LYS A 79 4.45 4.70 12.11
CA LYS A 79 3.83 5.92 11.59
C LYS A 79 2.50 6.26 12.28
N LEU A 80 1.62 5.26 12.45
CA LEU A 80 0.31 5.44 13.11
C LEU A 80 0.44 5.99 14.54
N HIS A 81 1.42 5.51 15.29
CA HIS A 81 1.60 5.86 16.70
C HIS A 81 2.55 7.06 16.93
N ARG A 82 3.15 7.62 15.88
CA ARG A 82 4.06 8.77 15.96
C ARG A 82 3.41 10.09 15.53
N CYS A 83 2.17 10.06 15.04
CA CYS A 83 1.32 11.24 14.90
C CYS A 83 0.52 11.45 16.19
N VAL A 84 1.15 12.12 17.17
CA VAL A 84 0.49 12.74 18.33
C VAL A 84 0.90 14.20 18.38
#